data_AF-A0A520TH78-F1
#
_entry.id   AF-A0A520TH78-F1
#
_cell.length_a   1.000
_cell.length_b   1.000
_cell.length_c   1.000
_cell.angle_alpha   90.00
_cell.angle_beta   90.00
_cell.angle_gamma   90.00
#
_symmetry.space_group_name_H-M   'P 1'
#
loop_
_entity.id
_entity.type
_entity.pdbx_description
1 polymer ?
#
loop_
_entity_poly.entity_id
_entity_poly.type
_entity_poly.pdbx_seq_one_letter_code
_entity_poly.pdbx_strand_id
1 'polypeptide(L)'
;MIEHKFKSGDEGVIAYKSSNPFEFFHILNSKECEEQDVFGTLIFPEEKKEKYPLVICMHGSLGWRGHHHEHAVNFLNNGFAIFRVSSFDARQVFSIVEDQMQVTLATVLTDCFNALKILAKHPDIDSSKIFITGWSLGGSTAIYSAWEPLAEKLAPAGERFAGHLAFYPGAFMWPKEMRWNKSPILTLIGEDDDYTPPILIEKLSPAINENGGNSKIITYEGGHHSFDAIDPVMYIPNAIAVGRRHTYVGKDGSHYHEDREGNKTFMNEPHERAQLFKDRAKIGAHLGGNWQARRASMKDSVNFLLENI
;
A
#
# COMPACT_ATOMS: atom_id res chain seq x y z
N MET A 1 -16.39 -8.63 -17.97
CA MET A 1 -16.41 -8.17 -16.57
C MET A 1 -17.52 -8.91 -15.84
N ILE A 2 -17.19 -9.58 -14.74
CA ILE A 2 -18.21 -10.10 -13.82
C ILE A 2 -18.85 -8.86 -13.16
N GLU A 3 -20.14 -8.65 -13.38
CA GLU A 3 -20.88 -7.59 -12.73
C GLU A 3 -21.32 -8.08 -11.36
N HIS A 4 -20.65 -7.60 -10.31
CA HIS A 4 -21.04 -7.92 -8.93
C HIS A 4 -22.35 -7.25 -8.58
N LYS A 5 -23.37 -8.07 -8.34
CA LYS A 5 -24.68 -7.63 -7.86
C LYS A 5 -24.77 -7.89 -6.36
N PHE A 6 -24.22 -6.96 -5.57
CA PHE A 6 -24.36 -6.99 -4.13
C PHE A 6 -25.81 -6.77 -3.70
N LYS A 7 -26.21 -7.50 -2.66
CA LYS A 7 -27.41 -7.25 -1.86
C LYS A 7 -27.01 -6.64 -0.53
N SER A 8 -27.95 -5.94 0.11
CA SER A 8 -27.73 -5.44 1.47
C SER A 8 -27.51 -6.62 2.42
N GLY A 9 -26.50 -6.52 3.26
CA GLY A 9 -26.01 -7.56 4.16
C GLY A 9 -25.00 -8.53 3.55
N ASP A 10 -24.61 -8.38 2.28
CA ASP A 10 -23.57 -9.23 1.69
C ASP A 10 -22.21 -8.96 2.37
N GLU A 11 -21.65 -9.95 3.05
CA GLU A 11 -20.34 -9.88 3.71
C GLU A 11 -19.55 -11.18 3.54
N GLY A 12 -18.32 -11.20 4.04
CA GLY A 12 -17.43 -12.36 3.94
C GLY A 12 -16.57 -12.32 2.68
N VAL A 13 -16.32 -13.50 2.08
CA VAL A 13 -15.38 -13.62 0.97
C VAL A 13 -15.99 -13.11 -0.33
N ILE A 14 -15.39 -12.05 -0.90
CA ILE A 14 -15.77 -11.45 -2.17
C ILE A 14 -14.65 -11.72 -3.19
N ALA A 15 -14.93 -12.53 -4.20
CA ALA A 15 -14.01 -12.81 -5.31
C ALA A 15 -14.14 -11.75 -6.41
N TYR A 16 -13.08 -11.33 -7.08
CA TYR A 16 -13.11 -10.35 -8.17
C TYR A 16 -11.92 -10.54 -9.12
N LYS A 17 -12.02 -9.94 -10.31
CA LYS A 17 -10.96 -9.99 -11.33
C LYS A 17 -9.93 -8.89 -11.11
N SER A 18 -8.67 -9.23 -11.31
CA SER A 18 -7.51 -8.35 -11.30
C SER A 18 -6.53 -8.75 -12.41
N SER A 19 -5.29 -8.27 -12.37
CA SER A 19 -4.22 -8.68 -13.26
C SER A 19 -2.85 -8.60 -12.59
N ASN A 20 -1.81 -9.07 -13.29
CA ASN A 20 -0.43 -9.16 -12.80
C ASN A 20 0.54 -8.21 -13.53
N PRO A 21 0.34 -6.87 -13.50
CA PRO A 21 1.34 -5.96 -14.03
C PRO A 21 2.61 -6.04 -13.19
N PHE A 22 3.75 -6.23 -13.85
CA PHE A 22 5.03 -6.31 -13.15
C PHE A 22 5.46 -4.96 -12.58
N GLU A 23 5.18 -3.85 -13.27
CA GLU A 23 5.57 -2.50 -12.85
C GLU A 23 4.54 -1.41 -13.12
N PHE A 24 4.71 -0.24 -12.50
CA PHE A 24 3.94 0.96 -12.84
C PHE A 24 4.02 1.30 -14.33
N PHE A 25 5.16 1.04 -14.97
CA PHE A 25 5.33 1.12 -16.43
C PHE A 25 4.23 0.35 -17.19
N HIS A 26 3.90 -0.87 -16.76
CA HIS A 26 2.89 -1.71 -17.39
C HIS A 26 1.49 -1.10 -17.25
N ILE A 27 1.16 -0.58 -16.07
CA ILE A 27 -0.13 0.07 -15.78
C ILE A 27 -0.28 1.36 -16.60
N LEU A 28 0.72 2.24 -16.54
CA LEU A 28 0.70 3.56 -17.19
C LEU A 28 0.64 3.45 -18.71
N ASN A 29 1.31 2.45 -19.28
CA ASN A 29 1.27 2.18 -20.71
C ASN A 29 0.14 1.23 -21.12
N SER A 30 -0.72 0.83 -20.18
CA SER A 30 -1.87 -0.06 -20.44
C SER A 30 -1.46 -1.33 -21.19
N LYS A 31 -0.30 -1.88 -20.84
CA LYS A 31 0.18 -3.15 -21.41
C LYS A 31 -0.78 -4.27 -21.02
N GLU A 32 -1.04 -5.17 -21.95
CA GLU A 32 -1.79 -6.39 -21.66
C GLU A 32 -1.05 -7.20 -20.59
N CYS A 33 -1.78 -7.61 -19.56
CA CYS A 33 -1.26 -8.37 -18.42
C CYS A 33 -2.19 -9.56 -18.19
N GLU A 34 -1.62 -10.67 -17.73
CA GLU A 34 -2.41 -11.86 -17.38
C GLU A 34 -3.49 -11.51 -16.34
N GLU A 35 -4.73 -11.94 -16.62
CA GLU A 35 -5.83 -11.81 -15.68
C GLU A 35 -5.62 -12.72 -14.47
N GLN A 36 -6.03 -12.23 -13.29
CA GLN A 36 -5.92 -12.95 -12.04
C GLN A 36 -7.28 -12.97 -11.33
N ASP A 37 -7.71 -14.14 -10.88
CA ASP A 37 -8.78 -14.25 -9.88
C ASP A 37 -8.21 -13.90 -8.51
N VAL A 38 -8.82 -12.91 -7.85
CA VAL A 38 -8.45 -12.44 -6.51
C VAL A 38 -9.67 -12.49 -5.61
N PHE A 39 -9.46 -12.49 -4.31
CA PHE A 39 -10.55 -12.33 -3.35
C PHE A 39 -10.11 -11.48 -2.16
N GLY A 40 -11.08 -11.02 -1.40
CA GLY A 40 -10.85 -10.43 -0.09
C GLY A 40 -12.02 -10.71 0.84
N THR A 41 -11.86 -10.36 2.11
CA THR A 41 -12.90 -10.57 3.12
C THR A 41 -13.46 -9.23 3.56
N LEU A 42 -14.75 -9.00 3.31
CA LEU A 42 -15.53 -7.86 3.81
C LEU A 42 -16.09 -8.21 5.19
N ILE A 43 -15.90 -7.33 6.16
CA ILE A 43 -16.44 -7.49 7.52
C ILE A 43 -17.05 -6.15 7.95
N PHE A 44 -18.28 -6.20 8.43
CA PHE A 44 -18.97 -5.04 9.01
C PHE A 44 -18.75 -4.94 10.52
N PRO A 45 -18.78 -3.72 11.09
CA PRO A 45 -18.75 -3.54 12.54
C PRO A 45 -20.06 -4.03 13.16
N GLU A 46 -20.03 -4.38 14.46
CA GLU A 46 -21.21 -4.89 15.17
C GLU A 46 -22.36 -3.87 15.23
N GLU A 47 -22.02 -2.58 15.30
CA GLU A 47 -23.00 -1.50 15.27
C GLU A 47 -23.67 -1.43 13.90
N LYS A 48 -25.00 -1.59 13.86
CA LYS A 48 -25.77 -1.53 12.62
C LYS A 48 -25.93 -0.09 12.10
N LYS A 49 -25.61 0.13 10.82
CA LYS A 49 -25.79 1.41 10.09
C LYS A 49 -26.37 1.14 8.72
N GLU A 50 -26.98 2.16 8.12
CA GLU A 50 -27.48 2.08 6.73
C GLU A 50 -26.31 2.00 5.74
N LYS A 51 -25.26 2.79 5.98
CA LYS A 51 -24.00 2.73 5.24
C LYS A 51 -22.81 2.86 6.15
N TYR A 52 -21.71 2.21 5.76
CA TYR A 52 -20.46 2.20 6.49
C TYR A 52 -19.36 2.90 5.69
N PRO A 53 -18.51 3.73 6.33
CA PRO A 53 -17.20 3.99 5.77
C PRO A 53 -16.40 2.69 5.75
N LEU A 54 -15.53 2.53 4.76
CA LEU A 54 -14.80 1.29 4.49
C LEU A 54 -13.30 1.54 4.52
N VAL A 55 -12.52 0.63 5.12
CA VAL A 55 -11.06 0.61 5.00
C VAL A 55 -10.63 -0.63 4.22
N ILE A 56 -10.12 -0.43 3.02
CA ILE A 56 -9.45 -1.49 2.25
C ILE A 56 -8.04 -1.68 2.82
N CYS A 57 -7.74 -2.88 3.29
CA CYS A 57 -6.52 -3.20 4.02
C CYS A 57 -5.58 -4.07 3.17
N MET A 58 -4.31 -3.66 3.09
CA MET A 58 -3.24 -4.33 2.31
C MET A 58 -2.09 -4.79 3.22
N HIS A 59 -1.75 -6.07 3.18
CA HIS A 59 -0.67 -6.63 4.01
C HIS A 59 0.73 -6.33 3.43
N GLY A 60 1.78 -6.58 4.24
CA GLY A 60 3.19 -6.49 3.82
C GLY A 60 3.74 -7.76 3.18
N SER A 61 5.05 -7.80 2.91
CA SER A 61 5.73 -8.92 2.23
C SER A 61 5.74 -10.26 3.01
N LEU A 62 5.34 -10.25 4.29
CA LEU A 62 5.15 -11.43 5.15
C LEU A 62 3.68 -11.91 5.23
N GLY A 63 2.80 -11.41 4.36
CA GLY A 63 1.38 -11.74 4.43
C GLY A 63 0.67 -11.10 5.62
N TRP A 64 -0.52 -11.59 5.93
CA TRP A 64 -1.31 -11.16 7.10
C TRP A 64 -0.69 -11.65 8.41
N ARG A 65 -0.49 -10.73 9.37
CA ARG A 65 0.06 -11.01 10.70
C ARG A 65 -0.88 -10.48 11.79
N GLY A 66 -0.60 -10.85 13.05
CA GLY A 66 -1.47 -10.55 14.19
C GLY A 66 -1.74 -9.06 14.39
N HIS A 67 -0.72 -8.21 14.29
CA HIS A 67 -0.88 -6.77 14.49
C HIS A 67 -1.75 -6.10 13.41
N HIS A 68 -1.72 -6.60 12.17
CA HIS A 68 -2.65 -6.13 11.14
C HIS A 68 -4.11 -6.45 11.51
N HIS A 69 -4.36 -7.64 12.08
CA HIS A 69 -5.69 -8.02 12.57
C HIS A 69 -6.13 -7.12 13.74
N GLU A 70 -5.24 -6.81 14.67
CA GLU A 70 -5.53 -5.90 15.79
C GLU A 70 -5.91 -4.49 15.31
N HIS A 71 -5.24 -3.96 14.28
CA HIS A 71 -5.65 -2.70 13.64
C HIS A 71 -7.02 -2.82 12.97
N ALA A 72 -7.29 -3.91 12.24
CA ALA A 72 -8.60 -4.13 11.61
C ALA A 72 -9.74 -4.19 12.65
N VAL A 73 -9.53 -4.90 13.77
CA VAL A 73 -10.48 -4.92 14.89
C VAL A 73 -10.65 -3.54 15.49
N ASN A 74 -9.56 -2.76 15.62
CA ASN A 74 -9.63 -1.39 16.10
C ASN A 74 -10.47 -0.50 15.17
N PHE A 75 -10.35 -0.65 13.84
CA PHE A 75 -11.20 0.09 12.87
C PHE A 75 -12.67 -0.32 12.95
N LEU A 76 -12.95 -1.63 13.05
CA LEU A 76 -14.31 -2.16 13.27
C LEU A 76 -14.95 -1.58 14.54
N ASN A 77 -14.22 -1.58 15.65
CA ASN A 77 -14.68 -1.02 16.93
C ASN A 77 -14.95 0.50 16.86
N ASN A 78 -14.41 1.19 15.86
CA ASN A 78 -14.64 2.61 15.61
C ASN A 78 -15.60 2.86 14.43
N GLY A 79 -16.36 1.85 14.02
CA GLY A 79 -17.48 1.99 13.09
C GLY A 79 -17.12 1.94 11.60
N PHE A 80 -15.92 1.51 11.25
CA PHE A 80 -15.50 1.28 9.87
C PHE A 80 -15.70 -0.18 9.48
N ALA A 81 -16.33 -0.43 8.33
CA ALA A 81 -16.20 -1.73 7.67
C ALA A 81 -14.75 -1.91 7.21
N ILE A 82 -14.30 -3.16 7.09
CA ILE A 82 -12.97 -3.46 6.57
C ILE A 82 -13.04 -4.46 5.43
N PHE A 83 -12.19 -4.27 4.42
CA PHE A 83 -11.97 -5.25 3.37
C PHE A 83 -10.51 -5.68 3.33
N ARG A 84 -10.24 -6.92 3.73
CA ARG A 84 -8.88 -7.49 3.70
C ARG A 84 -8.62 -8.12 2.35
N VAL A 85 -7.76 -7.51 1.55
CA VAL A 85 -7.38 -8.06 0.24
C VAL A 85 -6.45 -9.27 0.45
N SER A 86 -6.70 -10.36 -0.28
CA SER A 86 -5.93 -11.61 -0.19
C SER A 86 -5.05 -11.78 -1.44
N SER A 87 -4.21 -10.78 -1.72
CA SER A 87 -3.37 -10.74 -2.94
C SER A 87 -2.42 -11.92 -3.07
N PHE A 88 -1.82 -12.35 -1.95
CA PHE A 88 -0.84 -13.44 -1.94
C PHE A 88 -1.52 -14.81 -1.97
N ASP A 89 -2.55 -15.02 -1.15
CA ASP A 89 -3.31 -16.27 -1.12
C ASP A 89 -3.96 -16.58 -2.48
N ALA A 90 -4.45 -15.55 -3.17
CA ALA A 90 -4.98 -15.66 -4.54
C ALA A 90 -3.95 -16.19 -5.56
N ARG A 91 -2.66 -16.06 -5.26
CA ARG A 91 -1.53 -16.48 -6.09
C ARG A 91 -0.74 -17.64 -5.49
N GLN A 92 -1.23 -18.25 -4.41
CA GLN A 92 -0.54 -19.32 -3.67
C GLN A 92 0.88 -18.92 -3.19
N VAL A 93 1.07 -17.64 -2.91
CA VAL A 93 2.32 -17.08 -2.38
C VAL A 93 2.18 -16.93 -0.87
N PHE A 94 3.19 -17.34 -0.10
CA PHE A 94 3.18 -17.17 1.36
C PHE A 94 3.93 -15.90 1.80
N SER A 95 5.11 -15.67 1.21
CA SER A 95 5.95 -14.51 1.50
C SER A 95 6.83 -14.15 0.30
N ILE A 96 7.10 -12.87 0.13
CA ILE A 96 8.01 -12.34 -0.90
C ILE A 96 9.24 -11.65 -0.29
N VAL A 97 9.53 -11.84 1.00
CA VAL A 97 10.65 -11.18 1.69
C VAL A 97 11.98 -11.42 0.97
N GLU A 98 12.18 -12.65 0.50
CA GLU A 98 13.38 -13.10 -0.21
C GLU A 98 13.21 -13.09 -1.75
N ASP A 99 11.98 -12.91 -2.26
CA ASP A 99 11.65 -12.87 -3.68
C ASP A 99 10.55 -11.84 -3.99
N GLN A 100 10.93 -10.56 -3.96
CA GLN A 100 10.04 -9.40 -4.18
C GLN A 100 9.47 -9.33 -5.61
N MET A 101 9.75 -10.31 -6.47
CA MET A 101 9.32 -10.33 -7.87
C MET A 101 8.05 -11.16 -8.11
N GLN A 102 7.64 -12.04 -7.17
CA GLN A 102 6.46 -12.89 -7.35
C GLN A 102 5.15 -12.12 -7.32
N VAL A 103 5.04 -11.14 -6.43
CA VAL A 103 3.90 -10.24 -6.35
C VAL A 103 4.43 -8.83 -6.14
N THR A 104 4.34 -7.99 -7.17
CA THR A 104 4.97 -6.67 -7.16
C THR A 104 4.04 -5.58 -6.58
N LEU A 105 4.61 -4.41 -6.30
CA LEU A 105 3.84 -3.23 -5.90
C LEU A 105 2.75 -2.87 -6.92
N ALA A 106 3.06 -2.98 -8.22
CA ALA A 106 2.08 -2.73 -9.29
C ALA A 106 0.92 -3.74 -9.26
N THR A 107 1.23 -5.01 -8.97
CA THR A 107 0.23 -6.08 -8.83
C THR A 107 -0.72 -5.81 -7.67
N VAL A 108 -0.21 -5.59 -6.45
CA VAL A 108 -1.07 -5.33 -5.28
C VAL A 108 -1.85 -4.01 -5.38
N LEU A 109 -1.32 -3.01 -6.09
CA LEU A 109 -2.04 -1.77 -6.37
C LEU A 109 -3.21 -2.01 -7.32
N THR A 110 -3.04 -2.87 -8.32
CA THR A 110 -4.12 -3.24 -9.23
C THR A 110 -5.21 -4.04 -8.50
N ASP A 111 -4.82 -4.95 -7.60
CA ASP A 111 -5.76 -5.68 -6.73
C ASP A 111 -6.60 -4.74 -5.86
N CYS A 112 -6.00 -3.70 -5.26
CA CYS A 112 -6.72 -2.78 -4.37
C CYS A 112 -7.67 -1.83 -5.14
N PHE A 113 -7.30 -1.37 -6.33
CA PHE A 113 -8.19 -0.56 -7.16
C PHE A 113 -9.36 -1.37 -7.74
N ASN A 114 -9.15 -2.64 -8.08
CA ASN A 114 -10.26 -3.51 -8.47
C ASN A 114 -11.22 -3.75 -7.29
N ALA A 115 -10.70 -3.93 -6.07
CA ALA A 115 -11.52 -3.96 -4.85
C ALA A 115 -12.29 -2.65 -4.63
N LEU A 116 -11.65 -1.48 -4.80
CA LEU A 116 -12.31 -0.18 -4.72
C LEU A 116 -13.52 -0.09 -5.68
N LYS A 117 -13.32 -0.44 -6.96
CA LYS A 117 -14.37 -0.36 -7.99
C LYS A 117 -15.56 -1.27 -7.69
N ILE A 118 -15.33 -2.47 -7.17
CA ILE A 118 -16.45 -3.37 -6.84
C ILE A 118 -17.15 -2.93 -5.56
N LEU A 119 -16.42 -2.57 -4.51
CA LEU A 119 -16.99 -2.23 -3.20
C LEU A 119 -17.69 -0.87 -3.19
N ALA A 120 -17.29 0.05 -4.08
CA ALA A 120 -18.02 1.31 -4.30
C ALA A 120 -19.46 1.09 -4.81
N LYS A 121 -19.80 -0.12 -5.28
CA LYS A 121 -21.16 -0.48 -5.73
C LYS A 121 -21.95 -1.24 -4.65
N HIS A 122 -21.33 -1.54 -3.52
CA HIS A 122 -21.99 -2.25 -2.43
C HIS A 122 -23.05 -1.35 -1.77
N PRO A 123 -24.31 -1.79 -1.60
CA PRO A 123 -25.39 -0.92 -1.12
C PRO A 123 -25.15 -0.36 0.29
N ASP A 124 -24.49 -1.14 1.15
CA ASP A 124 -24.20 -0.75 2.54
C ASP A 124 -22.84 -0.04 2.71
N ILE A 125 -22.11 0.25 1.63
CA ILE A 125 -20.85 1.00 1.70
C ILE A 125 -21.09 2.43 1.22
N ASP A 126 -20.61 3.40 1.99
CA ASP A 126 -20.52 4.78 1.53
C ASP A 126 -19.34 4.90 0.56
N SER A 127 -19.65 4.93 -0.74
CA SER A 127 -18.64 5.00 -1.80
C SER A 127 -17.81 6.28 -1.78
N SER A 128 -18.25 7.32 -1.07
CA SER A 128 -17.46 8.54 -0.85
C SER A 128 -16.47 8.43 0.31
N LYS A 129 -16.56 7.37 1.12
CA LYS A 129 -15.77 7.16 2.35
C LYS A 129 -15.07 5.81 2.36
N ILE A 130 -14.45 5.46 1.23
CA ILE A 130 -13.58 4.29 1.11
C ILE A 130 -12.13 4.73 1.28
N PHE A 131 -11.51 4.32 2.37
CA PHE A 131 -10.10 4.56 2.70
C PHE A 131 -9.26 3.36 2.31
N ILE A 132 -7.94 3.57 2.22
CA ILE A 132 -6.96 2.49 2.10
C ILE A 132 -5.97 2.56 3.26
N THR A 133 -5.60 1.40 3.78
CA THR A 133 -4.46 1.25 4.68
C THR A 133 -3.58 0.08 4.28
N GLY A 134 -2.31 0.15 4.62
CA GLY A 134 -1.46 -1.02 4.53
C GLY A 134 -0.11 -0.87 5.19
N TRP A 135 0.61 -1.99 5.24
CA TRP A 135 1.88 -2.14 5.96
C TRP A 135 3.01 -2.53 4.99
N SER A 136 4.18 -1.90 5.09
CA SER A 136 5.34 -2.20 4.24
C SER A 136 5.00 -2.12 2.75
N LEU A 137 4.99 -3.24 2.01
CA LEU A 137 4.46 -3.32 0.65
C LEU A 137 3.06 -2.70 0.51
N GLY A 138 2.12 -3.07 1.41
CA GLY A 138 0.78 -2.49 1.45
C GLY A 138 0.78 -1.01 1.86
N GLY A 139 1.78 -0.57 2.63
CA GLY A 139 1.98 0.85 2.94
C GLY A 139 2.40 1.63 1.70
N SER A 140 3.32 1.09 0.90
CA SER A 140 3.64 1.62 -0.42
C SER A 140 2.41 1.65 -1.32
N THR A 141 1.58 0.61 -1.30
CA THR A 141 0.29 0.60 -2.03
C THR A 141 -0.61 1.75 -1.59
N ALA A 142 -0.74 1.99 -0.28
CA ALA A 142 -1.54 3.09 0.25
C ALA A 142 -1.04 4.45 -0.24
N ILE A 143 0.26 4.73 -0.18
CA ILE A 143 0.83 5.99 -0.71
C ILE A 143 0.56 6.12 -2.21
N TYR A 144 1.02 5.16 -3.02
CA TYR A 144 0.99 5.30 -4.48
C TYR A 144 -0.42 5.20 -5.07
N SER A 145 -1.41 4.71 -4.31
CA SER A 145 -2.81 4.82 -4.70
C SER A 145 -3.34 6.26 -4.74
N ALA A 146 -2.66 7.21 -4.10
CA ALA A 146 -2.95 8.64 -4.19
C ALA A 146 -2.33 9.30 -5.43
N TRP A 147 -1.47 8.60 -6.19
CA TRP A 147 -0.81 9.16 -7.37
C TRP A 147 -1.75 9.08 -8.58
N GLU A 148 -2.20 10.23 -9.07
CA GLU A 148 -3.30 10.31 -10.05
C GLU A 148 -3.04 9.56 -11.36
N PRO A 149 -1.85 9.61 -11.99
CA PRO A 149 -1.59 8.85 -13.22
C PRO A 149 -1.87 7.34 -13.08
N LEU A 150 -1.59 6.73 -11.93
CA LEU A 150 -1.95 5.33 -11.68
C LEU A 150 -3.44 5.19 -11.39
N ALA A 151 -4.00 6.06 -10.56
CA ALA A 151 -5.41 6.01 -10.19
C ALA A 151 -6.34 6.16 -11.40
N GLU A 152 -6.02 7.05 -12.35
CA GLU A 152 -6.75 7.24 -13.60
C GLU A 152 -6.73 6.00 -14.50
N LYS A 153 -5.61 5.29 -14.52
CA LYS A 153 -5.46 4.06 -15.30
C LYS A 153 -6.21 2.89 -14.68
N LEU A 154 -6.18 2.78 -13.36
CA LEU A 154 -6.77 1.64 -12.63
C LEU A 154 -8.27 1.81 -12.35
N ALA A 155 -8.72 3.07 -12.18
CA ALA A 155 -10.10 3.49 -11.96
C ALA A 155 -10.50 4.66 -12.88
N PRO A 156 -10.70 4.39 -14.18
CA PRO A 156 -11.01 5.43 -15.18
C PRO A 156 -12.42 6.02 -15.04
N ALA A 157 -13.33 5.36 -14.30
CA ALA A 157 -14.65 5.90 -14.00
C ALA A 157 -14.65 6.92 -12.84
N GLY A 158 -13.48 7.20 -12.26
CA GLY A 158 -13.28 8.26 -11.28
C GLY A 158 -13.30 7.80 -9.83
N GLU A 159 -13.35 6.50 -9.54
CA GLU A 159 -13.25 5.99 -8.17
C GLU A 159 -11.90 6.36 -7.56
N ARG A 160 -11.93 6.92 -6.35
CA ARG A 160 -10.74 7.33 -5.58
C ARG A 160 -10.93 6.98 -4.12
N PHE A 161 -9.82 6.81 -3.41
CA PHE A 161 -9.84 6.66 -1.97
C PHE A 161 -10.07 8.02 -1.29
N ALA A 162 -10.85 8.01 -0.21
CA ALA A 162 -11.12 9.18 0.63
C ALA A 162 -9.92 9.55 1.52
N GLY A 163 -9.00 8.61 1.74
CA GLY A 163 -7.75 8.85 2.47
C GLY A 163 -6.83 7.62 2.46
N HIS A 164 -5.55 7.86 2.73
CA HIS A 164 -4.47 6.89 2.55
C HIS A 164 -3.61 6.77 3.82
N LEU A 165 -3.72 5.65 4.54
CA LEU A 165 -3.01 5.40 5.79
C LEU A 165 -1.89 4.36 5.60
N ALA A 166 -0.64 4.81 5.56
CA ALA A 166 0.51 3.97 5.28
C ALA A 166 1.36 3.70 6.53
N PHE A 167 1.55 2.44 6.88
CA PHE A 167 2.47 2.00 7.92
C PHE A 167 3.82 1.59 7.31
N TYR A 168 4.89 2.26 7.73
CA TYR A 168 6.29 2.03 7.34
C TYR A 168 6.47 1.67 5.85
N PRO A 169 6.04 2.56 4.93
CA PRO A 169 6.02 2.28 3.51
C PRO A 169 7.42 2.37 2.89
N GLY A 170 7.68 1.56 1.87
CA GLY A 170 8.76 1.83 0.92
C GLY A 170 8.38 3.00 0.00
N ALA A 171 8.75 4.23 0.36
CA ALA A 171 8.47 5.46 -0.40
C ALA A 171 9.57 5.82 -1.41
N PHE A 172 10.10 4.83 -2.13
CA PHE A 172 11.34 4.97 -2.91
C PHE A 172 11.16 5.45 -4.36
N MET A 173 9.98 5.35 -4.94
CA MET A 173 9.72 5.82 -6.31
C MET A 173 9.35 7.30 -6.32
N TRP A 174 10.12 8.11 -7.04
CA TRP A 174 9.87 9.53 -7.25
C TRP A 174 9.28 9.78 -8.65
N PRO A 175 7.99 10.12 -8.79
CA PRO A 175 7.41 10.37 -10.10
C PRO A 175 7.85 11.73 -10.67
N LYS A 176 8.14 11.77 -11.97
CA LYS A 176 8.41 13.05 -12.68
C LYS A 176 7.13 13.86 -12.89
N GLU A 177 5.97 13.21 -12.93
CA GLU A 177 4.66 13.88 -12.86
C GLU A 177 4.15 13.85 -11.42
N MET A 178 4.35 14.94 -10.68
CA MET A 178 3.99 15.06 -9.26
C MET A 178 2.51 15.40 -9.05
N ARG A 179 1.60 14.75 -9.78
CA ARG A 179 0.17 14.99 -9.66
C ARG A 179 -0.46 13.99 -8.69
N TRP A 180 -0.74 14.45 -7.49
CA TRP A 180 -1.29 13.64 -6.40
C TRP A 180 -2.71 14.08 -6.08
N ASN A 181 -3.55 13.14 -5.64
CA ASN A 181 -4.89 13.42 -5.16
C ASN A 181 -4.82 14.31 -3.91
N LYS A 182 -5.86 15.13 -3.69
CA LYS A 182 -5.98 16.02 -2.52
C LYS A 182 -6.46 15.31 -1.26
N SER A 183 -6.97 14.08 -1.39
CA SER A 183 -7.31 13.22 -0.27
C SER A 183 -6.11 13.09 0.68
N PRO A 184 -6.34 13.12 2.00
CA PRO A 184 -5.30 13.06 3.01
C PRO A 184 -4.49 11.76 2.93
N ILE A 185 -3.18 11.89 3.05
CA ILE A 185 -2.21 10.81 3.16
C ILE A 185 -1.53 10.95 4.52
N LEU A 186 -1.59 9.90 5.34
CA LEU A 186 -0.84 9.81 6.59
C LEU A 186 0.13 8.65 6.51
N THR A 187 1.42 8.95 6.69
CA THR A 187 2.46 7.94 6.90
C THR A 187 2.82 7.83 8.38
N LEU A 188 2.79 6.61 8.89
CA LEU A 188 3.23 6.23 10.22
C LEU A 188 4.54 5.45 10.09
N ILE A 189 5.66 5.96 10.58
CA ILE A 189 6.97 5.36 10.34
C ILE A 189 7.85 5.34 11.59
N GLY A 190 8.66 4.29 11.74
CA GLY A 190 9.66 4.20 12.80
C GLY A 190 10.92 4.97 12.43
N GLU A 191 11.48 5.73 13.37
CA GLU A 191 12.71 6.51 13.17
C GLU A 191 13.93 5.64 12.77
N ASP A 192 14.03 4.45 13.38
CA ASP A 192 15.13 3.50 13.21
C ASP A 192 14.83 2.44 12.14
N ASP A 193 13.84 2.67 11.26
CA ASP A 193 13.55 1.78 10.15
C ASP A 193 14.72 1.78 9.14
N ASP A 194 15.48 0.69 9.12
CA ASP A 194 16.56 0.46 8.16
C ASP A 194 16.16 -0.45 6.99
N TYR A 195 14.90 -0.91 6.97
CA TYR A 195 14.29 -1.72 5.92
C TYR A 195 13.70 -0.81 4.83
N THR A 196 12.88 0.16 5.24
CA THR A 196 12.27 1.20 4.39
C THR A 196 12.58 2.58 4.99
N PRO A 197 13.80 3.12 4.75
CA PRO A 197 14.30 4.26 5.52
C PRO A 197 13.41 5.53 5.49
N PRO A 198 13.16 6.19 6.65
CA PRO A 198 12.27 7.35 6.75
C PRO A 198 12.63 8.51 5.82
N ILE A 199 13.93 8.70 5.55
CA ILE A 199 14.45 9.71 4.64
C ILE A 199 13.76 9.72 3.26
N LEU A 200 13.21 8.58 2.83
CA LEU A 200 12.48 8.47 1.58
C LEU A 200 11.14 9.22 1.65
N ILE A 201 10.35 8.98 2.70
CA ILE A 201 9.05 9.65 2.85
C ILE A 201 9.21 11.09 3.35
N GLU A 202 10.22 11.37 4.20
CA GLU A 202 10.56 12.72 4.66
C GLU A 202 10.86 13.67 3.50
N LYS A 203 11.38 13.16 2.38
CA LYS A 203 11.60 13.93 1.16
C LYS A 203 10.40 13.94 0.23
N LEU A 204 9.71 12.81 0.08
CA LEU A 204 8.58 12.70 -0.85
C LEU A 204 7.36 13.48 -0.34
N SER A 205 7.07 13.45 0.96
CA SER A 205 5.87 14.10 1.54
C SER A 205 5.84 15.62 1.33
N PRO A 206 6.92 16.40 1.59
CA PRO A 206 6.94 17.82 1.25
C PRO A 206 6.75 18.07 -0.25
N ALA A 207 7.39 17.26 -1.10
CA ALA A 207 7.26 17.41 -2.56
C ALA A 207 5.85 17.12 -3.06
N ILE A 208 5.13 16.17 -2.44
CA ILE A 208 3.69 15.94 -2.67
C ILE A 208 2.90 17.22 -2.36
N ASN A 209 3.15 17.82 -1.20
CA ASN A 209 2.42 19.02 -0.74
C ASN A 209 2.71 20.24 -1.62
N GLU A 210 3.97 20.44 -2.02
CA GLU A 210 4.38 21.50 -2.95
C GLU A 210 3.69 21.40 -4.31
N ASN A 211 3.22 20.21 -4.69
CA ASN A 211 2.48 19.95 -5.93
C ASN A 211 0.97 19.74 -5.70
N GLY A 212 0.44 20.21 -4.57
CA GLY A 212 -1.00 20.28 -4.31
C GLY A 212 -1.64 19.04 -3.69
N GLY A 213 -0.84 18.02 -3.32
CA GLY A 213 -1.31 16.89 -2.50
C GLY A 213 -1.42 17.25 -1.01
N ASN A 214 -1.78 16.26 -0.19
CA ASN A 214 -2.00 16.42 1.25
C ASN A 214 -1.38 15.27 2.03
N SER A 215 -0.07 15.34 2.28
CA SER A 215 0.73 14.31 2.92
C SER A 215 1.28 14.77 4.26
N LYS A 216 1.11 13.93 5.28
CA LYS A 216 1.63 14.10 6.65
C LYS A 216 2.42 12.85 7.08
N ILE A 217 3.37 13.05 7.97
CA ILE A 217 4.19 12.00 8.55
C ILE A 217 4.09 12.09 10.08
N ILE A 218 3.92 10.94 10.73
CA ILE A 218 4.19 10.77 12.16
C ILE A 218 5.36 9.79 12.25
N THR A 219 6.45 10.27 12.84
CA THR A 219 7.65 9.46 13.10
C THR A 219 7.65 9.02 14.56
N TYR A 220 7.88 7.73 14.80
CA TYR A 220 7.97 7.17 16.14
C TYR A 220 9.43 6.89 16.52
N GLU A 221 9.90 7.59 17.56
CA GLU A 221 11.24 7.45 18.13
C GLU A 221 11.53 6.00 18.55
N GLY A 222 12.71 5.49 18.19
CA GLY A 222 13.13 4.11 18.47
C GLY A 222 12.28 3.03 17.80
N GLY A 223 11.40 3.39 16.86
CA GLY A 223 10.60 2.45 16.09
C GLY A 223 11.39 1.89 14.90
N HIS A 224 11.40 0.57 14.72
CA HIS A 224 11.95 -0.06 13.51
C HIS A 224 10.85 -0.34 12.48
N HIS A 225 11.20 -1.05 11.41
CA HIS A 225 10.19 -1.65 10.53
C HIS A 225 9.27 -2.56 11.35
N SER A 226 7.96 -2.58 11.07
CA SER A 226 6.99 -3.33 11.89
C SER A 226 6.99 -2.94 13.37
N PHE A 227 7.21 -1.66 13.69
CA PHE A 227 7.18 -1.14 15.08
C PHE A 227 5.87 -1.44 15.83
N ASP A 228 4.79 -1.71 15.10
CA ASP A 228 3.45 -2.04 15.62
C ASP A 228 3.24 -3.54 15.87
N ALA A 229 4.24 -4.38 15.57
CA ALA A 229 4.25 -5.79 15.95
C ALA A 229 4.44 -5.99 17.46
N ILE A 230 4.22 -7.23 17.91
CA ILE A 230 4.49 -7.67 19.29
C ILE A 230 5.79 -8.46 19.42
N ASP A 231 6.39 -8.85 18.29
CA ASP A 231 7.66 -9.59 18.26
C ASP A 231 8.82 -8.69 18.69
N PRO A 232 9.88 -9.23 19.31
CA PRO A 232 11.07 -8.46 19.58
C PRO A 232 11.73 -7.98 18.28
N VAL A 233 12.54 -6.93 18.38
CA VAL A 233 13.38 -6.47 17.28
C VAL A 233 14.37 -7.57 16.91
N MET A 234 14.35 -7.98 15.64
CA MET A 234 15.22 -9.02 15.08
C MET A 234 15.88 -8.52 13.80
N TYR A 235 17.11 -8.97 13.58
CA TYR A 235 17.80 -8.78 12.30
C TYR A 235 17.43 -9.91 11.34
N ILE A 236 16.95 -9.55 10.15
CA ILE A 236 16.59 -10.47 9.08
C ILE A 236 17.71 -10.44 8.02
N PRO A 237 18.63 -11.42 8.00
CA PRO A 237 19.85 -11.34 7.19
C PRO A 237 19.60 -11.33 5.69
N ASN A 238 18.52 -11.96 5.20
CA ASN A 238 18.22 -12.07 3.77
C ASN A 238 17.20 -11.03 3.27
N ALA A 239 16.79 -10.08 4.13
CA ALA A 239 15.82 -9.05 3.75
C ALA A 239 16.38 -8.16 2.62
N ILE A 240 15.65 -8.05 1.51
CA ILE A 240 15.96 -7.06 0.47
C ILE A 240 15.45 -5.70 0.95
N ALA A 241 16.35 -4.91 1.54
CA ALA A 241 16.05 -3.60 2.09
C ALA A 241 16.13 -2.51 1.01
N VAL A 242 15.33 -1.47 1.18
CA VAL A 242 15.31 -0.32 0.29
C VAL A 242 16.49 0.60 0.62
N GLY A 243 17.14 1.11 -0.43
CA GLY A 243 18.21 2.10 -0.28
C GLY A 243 17.71 3.45 0.24
N ARG A 244 18.64 4.35 0.59
CA ARG A 244 18.31 5.71 1.06
C ARG A 244 18.14 6.75 -0.06
N ARG A 245 18.13 6.32 -1.32
CA ARG A 245 17.97 7.17 -2.50
C ARG A 245 16.73 6.73 -3.27
N HIS A 246 15.96 7.71 -3.72
CA HIS A 246 14.84 7.45 -4.61
C HIS A 246 15.32 6.90 -5.96
N THR A 247 14.48 6.06 -6.53
CA THR A 247 14.40 5.80 -7.96
C THR A 247 13.39 6.77 -8.58
N TYR A 248 13.29 6.80 -9.90
CA TYR A 248 12.43 7.73 -10.61
C TYR A 248 11.45 7.01 -11.52
N VAL A 249 10.23 7.53 -11.63
CA VAL A 249 9.25 7.13 -12.64
C VAL A 249 9.14 8.26 -13.67
N GLY A 250 9.55 7.97 -14.90
CA GLY A 250 9.48 8.90 -16.03
C GLY A 250 8.04 9.25 -16.42
N LYS A 251 7.88 10.29 -17.25
CA LYS A 251 6.56 10.65 -17.81
C LYS A 251 6.00 9.58 -18.76
N ASP A 252 6.88 8.77 -19.32
CA ASP A 252 6.58 7.56 -20.09
C ASP A 252 6.28 6.34 -19.20
N GLY A 253 6.28 6.51 -17.88
CA GLY A 253 6.09 5.46 -16.90
C GLY A 253 7.33 4.60 -16.63
N SER A 254 8.46 4.85 -17.31
CA SER A 254 9.68 4.07 -17.12
C SER A 254 10.26 4.27 -15.72
N HIS A 255 10.50 3.17 -15.00
CA HIS A 255 11.12 3.16 -13.69
C HIS A 255 12.63 2.92 -13.81
N TYR A 256 13.43 3.84 -13.24
CA TYR A 256 14.89 3.78 -13.31
C TYR A 256 15.57 4.35 -12.05
N HIS A 257 16.78 3.86 -11.80
CA HIS A 257 17.76 4.52 -10.94
C HIS A 257 18.63 5.46 -11.78
N GLU A 258 18.97 6.63 -11.23
CA GLU A 258 19.90 7.58 -11.85
C GLU A 258 21.12 7.77 -10.94
N ASP A 259 22.31 7.49 -11.48
CA ASP A 259 23.56 7.66 -10.74
C ASP A 259 24.03 9.13 -10.73
N ARG A 260 25.23 9.40 -10.19
CA ARG A 260 25.75 10.78 -10.11
C ARG A 260 26.21 11.35 -11.44
N GLU A 261 26.47 10.49 -12.43
CA GLU A 261 26.89 10.85 -13.78
C GLU A 261 25.69 11.04 -14.71
N GLY A 262 24.48 10.74 -14.24
CA GLY A 262 23.23 10.83 -15.00
C GLY A 262 22.90 9.56 -15.78
N ASN A 263 23.64 8.47 -15.58
CA ASN A 263 23.34 7.20 -16.23
C ASN A 263 22.10 6.56 -15.60
N LYS A 264 21.22 6.03 -16.45
CA LYS A 264 19.96 5.42 -16.04
C LYS A 264 20.05 3.90 -16.10
N THR A 265 19.67 3.25 -15.01
CA THR A 265 19.47 1.79 -14.94
C THR A 265 17.98 1.51 -14.78
N PHE A 266 17.37 0.88 -15.77
CA PHE A 266 15.94 0.59 -15.80
C PHE A 266 15.60 -0.66 -14.97
N MET A 267 14.34 -0.75 -14.52
CA MET A 267 13.83 -1.87 -13.72
C MET A 267 12.34 -2.14 -14.01
N ASN A 268 11.97 -1.97 -15.27
CA ASN A 268 10.61 -2.11 -15.78
C ASN A 268 10.23 -3.55 -16.02
N GLU A 269 11.20 -4.42 -16.33
CA GLU A 269 11.00 -5.82 -16.67
C GLU A 269 11.65 -6.76 -15.62
N PRO A 270 11.19 -8.01 -15.50
CA PRO A 270 11.72 -8.96 -14.51
C PRO A 270 13.24 -9.15 -14.55
N HIS A 271 13.80 -9.32 -15.74
CA HIS A 271 15.23 -9.53 -15.92
C HIS A 271 16.06 -8.29 -15.53
N GLU A 272 15.55 -7.09 -15.76
CA GLU A 272 16.20 -5.83 -15.36
C GLU A 272 16.23 -5.69 -13.83
N ARG A 273 15.11 -5.98 -13.16
CA ARG A 273 15.02 -5.93 -11.69
C ARG A 273 15.90 -6.98 -11.02
N ALA A 274 15.91 -8.21 -11.57
CA ALA A 274 16.76 -9.27 -11.07
C ALA A 274 18.25 -8.90 -11.16
N GLN A 275 18.66 -8.26 -12.25
CA GLN A 275 20.02 -7.77 -12.42
C GLN A 275 20.34 -6.66 -11.41
N LEU A 276 19.43 -5.70 -11.22
CA LEU A 276 19.59 -4.63 -10.23
C LEU A 276 19.76 -5.19 -8.81
N PHE A 277 18.97 -6.18 -8.43
CA PHE A 277 19.09 -6.79 -7.10
C PHE A 277 20.44 -7.47 -6.90
N LYS A 278 20.95 -8.19 -7.90
CA LYS A 278 22.29 -8.79 -7.84
C LYS A 278 23.39 -7.74 -7.68
N ASP A 279 23.26 -6.62 -8.38
CA ASP A 279 24.32 -5.63 -8.46
C ASP A 279 24.31 -4.64 -7.28
N ARG A 280 23.12 -4.36 -6.71
CA ARG A 280 22.92 -3.18 -5.85
C ARG A 280 21.97 -3.38 -4.66
N ALA A 281 21.36 -4.54 -4.46
CA ALA A 281 20.44 -4.72 -3.34
C ALA A 281 21.16 -4.52 -2.00
N LYS A 282 20.53 -3.74 -1.10
CA LYS A 282 20.91 -3.76 0.31
C LYS A 282 20.30 -5.03 0.91
N ILE A 283 21.13 -5.87 1.51
CA ILE A 283 20.71 -7.11 2.14
C ILE A 283 20.83 -6.96 3.66
N GLY A 284 19.77 -7.32 4.37
CA GLY A 284 19.69 -7.24 5.82
C GLY A 284 18.99 -5.99 6.34
N ALA A 285 18.07 -6.19 7.28
CA ALA A 285 17.37 -5.12 7.99
C ALA A 285 16.79 -5.60 9.32
N HIS A 286 16.43 -4.66 10.18
CA HIS A 286 15.76 -4.91 11.45
C HIS A 286 14.25 -4.70 11.31
N LEU A 287 13.50 -5.58 11.97
CA LEU A 287 12.06 -5.39 12.17
C LEU A 287 11.65 -5.88 13.54
N GLY A 288 10.59 -5.31 14.10
CA GLY A 288 10.00 -5.75 15.36
C GLY A 288 9.36 -4.60 16.14
N GLY A 289 8.66 -4.99 17.19
CA GLY A 289 7.79 -4.12 17.97
C GLY A 289 8.52 -3.09 18.81
N ASN A 290 7.89 -1.91 18.91
CA ASN A 290 8.17 -0.89 19.92
C ASN A 290 6.85 -0.56 20.61
N TRP A 291 6.73 -0.87 21.90
CA TRP A 291 5.45 -0.76 22.63
C TRP A 291 4.88 0.67 22.67
N GLN A 292 5.72 1.69 22.69
CA GLN A 292 5.26 3.08 22.67
C GLN A 292 4.74 3.46 21.29
N ALA A 293 5.52 3.19 20.24
CA ALA A 293 5.15 3.42 18.85
C ALA A 293 3.86 2.66 18.48
N ARG A 294 3.78 1.39 18.88
CA ARG A 294 2.62 0.51 18.68
C ARG A 294 1.34 1.07 19.31
N ARG A 295 1.40 1.58 20.54
CA ARG A 295 0.21 2.17 21.20
C ARG A 295 -0.20 3.48 20.55
N ALA A 296 0.78 4.31 20.18
CA ALA A 296 0.52 5.56 19.49
C ALA A 296 -0.13 5.32 18.13
N SER A 297 0.41 4.41 17.32
CA SER A 297 -0.13 4.13 15.97
C SER A 297 -1.54 3.57 15.97
N MET A 298 -1.92 2.77 16.96
CA MET A 298 -3.32 2.33 17.13
C MET A 298 -4.28 3.50 17.31
N LYS A 299 -3.86 4.54 18.05
CA LYS A 299 -4.66 5.75 18.25
C LYS A 299 -4.62 6.66 17.02
N ASP A 300 -3.44 6.92 16.48
CA ASP A 300 -3.23 7.85 15.38
C ASP A 300 -3.92 7.36 14.09
N SER A 301 -3.91 6.06 13.84
CA SER A 301 -4.61 5.45 12.70
C SER A 301 -6.13 5.65 12.76
N VAL A 302 -6.74 5.44 13.93
CA VAL A 302 -8.18 5.67 14.12
C VAL A 302 -8.52 7.16 14.05
N ASN A 303 -7.72 8.02 14.69
CA ASN A 303 -7.92 9.47 14.64
C ASN A 303 -7.90 9.97 13.19
N PHE A 304 -6.93 9.51 12.39
CA PHE A 304 -6.87 9.83 10.97
C PHE A 304 -8.15 9.46 10.22
N LEU A 305 -8.66 8.24 10.44
CA LEU A 305 -9.89 7.81 9.77
C LEU A 305 -11.10 8.66 10.22
N LEU A 306 -11.25 8.90 11.53
CA LEU A 306 -12.37 9.64 12.10
C LEU A 306 -12.38 11.13 11.70
N GLU A 307 -11.20 11.76 11.61
CA GLU A 307 -11.07 13.16 11.21
C GLU A 307 -11.41 13.41 9.73
N ASN A 308 -11.44 12.34 8.92
CA ASN A 308 -11.63 12.43 7.47
C ASN A 308 -12.89 11.70 6.99
N ILE A 309 -13.83 11.37 7.90
CA ILE A 309 -15.16 10.94 7.48
C ILE A 309 -15.92 12.13 6.92
#